data_AF-A0A7C7ULI6-F1
#
_entry.id   AF-A0A7C7ULI6-F1
#
_cell.length_a   1.000
_cell.length_b   1.000
_cell.length_c   1.000
_cell.angle_alpha   90.00
_cell.angle_beta   90.00
_cell.angle_gamma   90.00
#
_symmetry.space_group_name_H-M   'P 1'
#
loop_
_entity.id
_entity.type
_entity.pdbx_description
1 polymer ?
#
loop_
_entity_poly.entity_id
_entity_poly.type
_entity_poly.pdbx_seq_one_letter_code
_entity_poly.pdbx_strand_id
1 'polypeptide(L)' 'MRLGIKTVRLIPFILVAGTHYQEDLAGDDDSWKTAFEGRQIAVLVETVGLGSYPGIIEVFCRRIQDAPDVIPV' A
#
# COMPACT_ATOMS: atom_id res chain seq x y z
N MET A 1 -13.68 -22.77 1.33
CA MET A 1 -13.84 -22.22 -0.04
C MET A 1 -12.49 -21.64 -0.46
N ARG A 2 -11.76 -22.25 -1.41
CA ARG A 2 -10.55 -21.64 -1.98
C ARG A 2 -11.00 -20.81 -3.18
N LEU A 3 -10.79 -19.49 -3.14
CA LEU A 3 -11.37 -18.52 -4.09
C LEU A 3 -10.82 -18.60 -5.53
N GLY A 4 -10.04 -19.63 -5.91
CA GLY A 4 -9.50 -19.75 -7.28
C GLY A 4 -8.67 -18.54 -7.73
N ILE A 5 -8.12 -17.76 -6.79
CA ILE A 5 -7.37 -16.54 -7.06
C ILE A 5 -6.06 -16.93 -7.74
N LYS A 6 -5.83 -16.37 -8.94
CA LYS A 6 -4.64 -16.62 -9.75
C LYS A 6 -3.58 -15.54 -9.61
N THR A 7 -3.99 -14.33 -9.23
CA THR A 7 -3.10 -13.17 -9.17
C THR A 7 -3.54 -12.23 -8.05
N VAL A 8 -2.57 -11.70 -7.32
CA VAL A 8 -2.76 -10.65 -6.31
C VAL A 8 -1.91 -9.44 -6.66
N ARG A 9 -2.41 -8.25 -6.33
CA ARG A 9 -1.63 -7.01 -6.37
C ARG A 9 -1.37 -6.56 -4.95
N LEU A 10 -0.10 -6.41 -4.60
CA LEU A 10 0.35 -5.86 -3.34
C LEU A 10 0.52 -4.36 -3.50
N ILE A 11 -0.27 -3.59 -2.77
CA ILE A 11 -0.23 -2.13 -2.79
C ILE A 11 0.24 -1.66 -1.42
N PRO A 12 1.36 -0.93 -1.32
CA PRO A 12 1.85 -0.44 -0.04
C PRO A 12 0.90 0.66 0.46
N PHE A 13 0.29 0.44 1.64
CA PHE A 13 -0.63 1.40 2.24
C PHE A 13 0.11 2.46 3.08
N ILE A 14 1.07 3.13 2.44
CA ILE A 14 1.95 4.14 3.04
C ILE A 14 2.04 5.34 2.10
N LEU A 15 2.21 6.55 2.65
CA LEU A 15 2.23 7.77 1.83
C LEU A 15 3.44 7.81 0.89
N VAL A 16 4.62 7.44 1.38
CA VAL A 16 5.87 7.40 0.62
C VAL A 16 6.42 5.99 0.65
N ALA A 17 6.75 5.46 -0.52
CA ALA A 17 7.41 4.18 -0.67
C ALA A 17 8.92 4.31 -0.40
N GLY A 18 9.30 4.35 0.89
CA GLY A 18 10.70 4.32 1.35
C GLY A 18 11.28 2.91 1.45
N THR A 19 12.54 2.74 1.85
CA THR A 19 13.23 1.43 1.86
C THR A 19 12.49 0.32 2.61
N HIS A 20 11.72 0.65 3.64
CA HIS A 20 10.98 -0.33 4.45
C HIS A 20 9.86 -1.09 3.71
N TYR A 21 9.31 -0.57 2.59
CA TYR A 21 8.27 -1.35 1.86
C TYR A 21 8.87 -2.53 1.09
N GLN A 22 10.13 -2.41 0.66
CA GLN A 22 10.76 -3.45 -0.15
C GLN A 22 10.98 -4.70 0.66
N GLU A 23 11.35 -4.59 1.93
CA GLU A 23 11.61 -5.73 2.81
C GLU A 23 10.30 -6.48 3.15
N ASP A 24 9.26 -5.79 3.61
CA ASP A 24 8.04 -6.45 4.12
C ASP A 24 7.09 -6.96 3.02
N LEU A 25 6.89 -6.19 1.94
CA LEU A 25 5.92 -6.55 0.89
C LEU A 25 6.55 -7.36 -0.24
N ALA A 26 7.81 -7.09 -0.56
CA ALA A 26 8.42 -7.51 -1.82
C ALA A 26 9.80 -8.16 -1.65
N GLY A 27 10.24 -8.38 -0.41
CA GLY A 27 11.57 -8.88 -0.10
C GLY A 27 11.77 -10.29 -0.59
N ASP A 28 13.03 -10.67 -0.77
CA ASP A 28 13.39 -12.01 -1.25
C ASP A 28 13.22 -13.09 -0.16
N ASP A 29 13.19 -12.69 1.12
CA ASP A 29 12.98 -13.56 2.27
C ASP A 29 11.85 -13.02 3.16
N ASP A 30 10.97 -13.92 3.64
CA ASP A 30 9.85 -13.67 4.57
C ASP A 30 8.91 -12.48 4.25
N SER A 31 8.71 -12.19 2.96
CA SER A 31 7.80 -11.15 2.50
C SER A 31 6.42 -11.68 2.11
N TRP A 32 5.45 -10.77 1.95
CA TRP A 32 4.13 -11.15 1.43
C TRP A 32 4.21 -11.73 0.02
N LYS A 33 5.12 -11.22 -0.82
CA LYS A 33 5.37 -11.75 -2.16
C LYS A 33 5.73 -13.23 -2.11
N THR A 34 6.73 -13.63 -1.30
CA THR A 34 7.15 -15.03 -1.22
C THR A 34 6.06 -15.92 -0.63
N ALA A 35 5.27 -15.42 0.33
CA ALA A 35 4.13 -16.14 0.91
C ALA A 35 3.00 -16.43 -0.10
N PHE A 36 2.77 -15.55 -1.08
CA PHE A 36 1.79 -15.77 -2.16
C PHE A 36 2.37 -16.63 -3.29
N GLU A 37 3.61 -16.38 -3.70
CA GLU A 37 4.30 -17.15 -4.74
C GLU A 37 4.45 -18.63 -4.32
N GLY A 38 4.75 -18.90 -3.04
CA GLY A 38 4.79 -20.27 -2.48
C GLY A 38 3.45 -21.01 -2.52
N ARG A 39 2.34 -20.29 -2.75
CA ARG A 39 0.99 -20.86 -2.96
C ARG A 39 0.59 -20.90 -4.44
N GLN A 40 1.53 -20.70 -5.36
CA GLN A 40 1.32 -20.67 -6.81
C GLN A 40 0.37 -19.54 -7.27
N ILE A 41 0.35 -18.43 -6.53
CA ILE A 41 -0.41 -17.23 -6.88
C ILE A 41 0.57 -16.21 -7.45
N ALA A 42 0.29 -15.68 -8.64
CA ALA A 42 1.12 -14.64 -9.24
C ALA A 42 1.00 -13.33 -8.45
N VAL A 43 2.11 -12.62 -8.25
CA VAL A 43 2.15 -11.38 -7.46
C VAL A 43 2.57 -10.21 -8.34
N LEU A 44 1.81 -9.12 -8.26
CA LEU A 44 2.20 -7.82 -8.79
C LEU A 44 2.47 -6.89 -7.61
N VAL A 45 3.68 -6.36 -7.52
CA VAL A 45 4.06 -5.42 -6.47
C VAL A 45 3.97 -4.00 -7.02
N GLU A 46 3.20 -3.15 -6.35
CA GLU A 46 3.20 -1.72 -6.60
C GLU A 46 4.35 -1.06 -5.82
N THR A 47 5.15 -0.25 -6.52
CA THR A 47 6.35 0.39 -5.94
C THR A 47 6.15 1.87 -5.65
N VAL A 48 4.99 2.42 -6.01
CA VAL A 48 4.63 3.81 -5.70
C VAL A 48 3.86 3.89 -4.39
N GLY A 49 4.17 4.91 -3.59
CA GLY A 49 3.43 5.21 -2.37
C GLY A 49 2.09 5.87 -2.68
N LEU A 50 1.17 5.87 -1.72
CA LEU A 50 -0.16 6.46 -1.89
C LEU A 50 -0.11 7.94 -2.28
N GLY A 51 0.95 8.66 -1.92
CA GLY A 51 1.15 10.08 -2.24
C GLY A 51 1.29 10.37 -3.74
N SER A 52 1.49 9.36 -4.60
CA SER A 52 1.49 9.56 -6.06
C SER A 52 0.08 9.63 -6.65
N TYR A 53 -0.97 9.26 -5.90
CA TYR A 53 -2.34 9.30 -6.39
C TYR A 53 -2.99 10.65 -6.04
N PRO A 54 -3.45 11.44 -7.03
CA PRO A 54 -4.03 12.76 -6.77
C PRO A 54 -5.20 12.75 -5.78
N GLY A 55 -6.04 11.73 -5.83
CA GLY A 55 -7.17 11.60 -4.89
C GLY A 55 -6.74 11.38 -3.43
N ILE A 56 -5.57 10.78 -3.18
CA ILE A 56 -5.02 10.66 -1.82
C ILE A 56 -4.56 12.04 -1.34
N ILE A 57 -3.86 12.80 -2.19
CA ILE A 57 -3.44 14.17 -1.87
C ILE A 57 -4.66 15.03 -1.53
N GLU A 58 -5.73 14.94 -2.30
CA GLU A 58 -6.98 15.67 -2.06
C GLU A 58 -7.57 15.34 -0.68
N VAL A 59 -7.56 14.08 -0.26
CA VAL A 59 -8.01 13.68 1.09
C VAL A 59 -7.20 14.39 2.16
N PHE A 60 -5.86 14.44 2.04
CA PHE A 60 -5.01 15.15 2.99
C PHE A 60 -5.26 16.66 2.98
N CYS A 61 -5.36 17.28 1.80
CA CYS A 61 -5.65 18.72 1.66
C CYS A 61 -6.99 19.09 2.33
N ARG A 62 -8.04 18.30 2.09
CA ARG A 62 -9.34 18.51 2.74
C ARG A 62 -9.24 18.40 4.26
N ARG A 63 -8.55 17.38 4.78
CA ARG A 63 -8.37 17.23 6.24
C ARG A 63 -7.59 18.37 6.88
N ILE A 64 -6.64 18.97 6.17
CA ILE A 64 -5.92 20.16 6.64
C ILE A 64 -6.85 21.38 6.68
N GLN A 65 -7.71 21.53 5.66
CA GLN A 65 -8.70 22.62 5.61
C GLN A 65 -9.78 22.48 6.69
N ASP A 66 -10.18 21.25 7.02
CA ASP A 66 -11.16 20.96 8.07
C ASP A 66 -10.57 21.09 9.49
N ALA A 67 -9.24 21.04 9.65
CA ALA A 67 -8.59 21.00 10.97
C ALA A 67 -8.94 22.19 11.90
N PRO A 68 -9.05 23.44 11.43
CA PRO A 68 -9.47 24.58 12.26
C PRO A 68 -10.86 24.42 12.88
N ASP A 69 -11.76 23.65 12.25
CA ASP A 69 -13.12 23.43 12.77
C ASP A 69 -13.14 22.40 13.93
N VAL A 70 -12.02 21.69 14.14
CA VAL A 70 -11.92 20.58 15.11
C VAL A 70 -10.93 20.89 16.23
N ILE A 71 -9.97 21.80 16.00
CA ILE A 71 -8.97 22.21 17.00
C ILE A 71 -9.32 23.63 17.49
N PRO A 72 -9.83 23.79 18.73
CA PRO A 72 -10.04 25.12 19.29
C PRO A 72 -8.69 25.84 19.44
N VAL A 73 -8.62 27.06 18.92
CA VAL A 73 -7.46 27.97 19.01
C VAL A 73 -7.43 28.66 20.36
#